data_AF-A0AA40NGH2-F1
#
_entry.id   AF-A0AA40NGH2-F1
#
_cell.length_a   1.000
_cell.length_b   1.000
_cell.length_c   1.000
_cell.angle_alpha   90.00
_cell.angle_beta   90.00
_cell.angle_gamma   90.00
#
_symmetry.space_group_name_H-M   'P 1'
#
loop_
_entity.id
_entity.type
_entity.pdbx_description
1 polymer ?
#
loop_
_entity_poly.entity_id
_entity_poly.type
_entity_poly.pdbx_seq_one_letter_code
_entity_poly.pdbx_strand_id
1 'polypeptide(L)'
;MRDIYHQLVKSTPDFKNFTDDALAESSDLYAAGAFAINSALTLIGNLALDATNSEDYADEDARRDLILVSHALRHLPRMAQALSQSSESADHVRAKRDNNREA
;
A
#
# COMPACT_ATOMS: atom_id res chain seq x y z
N MET A 1 8.38 1.20 -17.95
CA MET A 1 7.77 2.50 -17.57
C MET A 1 7.99 2.69 -16.08
N ARG A 2 8.61 3.80 -15.64
CA ARG A 2 8.96 4.02 -14.23
C ARG A 2 7.81 4.78 -13.55
N ASP A 3 7.02 4.10 -12.74
CA ASP A 3 5.93 4.68 -11.95
C ASP A 3 6.29 4.72 -10.45
N ILE A 4 5.36 5.18 -9.61
CA ILE A 4 5.57 5.30 -8.15
C ILE A 4 5.95 3.97 -7.50
N TYR A 5 5.39 2.86 -7.97
CA TYR A 5 5.72 1.52 -7.48
C TYR A 5 7.21 1.22 -7.68
N HIS A 6 7.74 1.47 -8.89
CA HIS A 6 9.15 1.19 -9.17
C HIS A 6 10.09 2.06 -8.32
N GLN A 7 9.68 3.29 -7.98
CA GLN A 7 10.46 4.14 -7.08
C GLN A 7 10.44 3.62 -5.65
N LEU A 8 9.27 3.23 -5.14
CA LEU A 8 9.13 2.71 -3.79
C LEU A 8 9.89 1.40 -3.61
N VAL A 9 9.75 0.45 -4.55
CA VAL A 9 10.48 -0.83 -4.52
C VAL A 9 12.00 -0.61 -4.58
N LYS A 10 12.47 0.37 -5.37
CA LYS A 10 13.89 0.70 -5.42
C LYS A 10 14.40 1.29 -4.09
N SER A 11 13.53 1.98 -3.36
CA SER A 11 13.83 2.59 -2.06
C SER A 11 13.65 1.63 -0.88
N THR A 12 13.14 0.41 -1.10
CA THR A 12 13.01 -0.61 -0.06
C THR A 12 14.39 -0.98 0.50
N PRO A 13 14.54 -1.12 1.83
CA PRO A 13 15.80 -1.51 2.46
C PRO A 13 16.35 -2.84 1.95
N ASP A 14 17.69 -2.99 1.93
CA ASP A 14 18.30 -4.30 1.74
C ASP A 14 18.19 -5.12 3.04
N PHE A 15 17.19 -6.00 3.07
CA PHE A 15 16.86 -6.83 4.22
C PHE A 15 17.93 -7.87 4.60
N LYS A 16 18.96 -8.09 3.76
CA LYS A 16 19.98 -9.12 4.02
C LYS A 16 20.66 -8.99 5.38
N ASN A 17 20.84 -7.77 5.87
CA ASN A 17 21.59 -7.47 7.09
C ASN A 17 20.70 -7.22 8.32
N PHE A 18 19.38 -7.35 8.20
CA PHE A 18 18.45 -7.10 9.30
C PHE A 18 18.52 -8.23 10.33
N THR A 19 18.15 -8.00 11.59
CA THR A 19 17.90 -9.07 12.56
C THR A 19 16.55 -9.73 12.27
N ASP A 20 16.26 -10.89 12.86
CA ASP A 20 14.96 -11.55 12.63
C ASP A 20 13.80 -10.72 13.21
N ASP A 21 14.01 -10.08 14.35
CA ASP A 21 13.05 -9.14 14.93
C ASP A 21 12.81 -7.94 14.00
N ALA A 22 13.88 -7.37 13.43
CA ALA A 22 13.76 -6.26 12.48
C ALA A 22 13.08 -6.67 11.17
N LEU A 23 13.25 -7.92 10.72
CA LEU A 23 12.54 -8.47 9.56
C LEU A 23 11.05 -8.63 9.86
N ALA A 24 10.70 -9.14 11.05
CA ALA A 24 9.31 -9.27 11.48
C ALA A 24 8.63 -7.89 11.57
N GLU A 25 9.26 -6.94 12.26
CA GLU A 25 8.75 -5.57 12.39
C GLU A 25 8.58 -4.90 11.02
N SER A 26 9.57 -5.04 10.13
CA SER A 26 9.50 -4.47 8.78
C SER A 26 8.35 -5.09 7.97
N SER A 27 8.18 -6.41 8.04
CA SER A 27 7.09 -7.09 7.33
C SER A 27 5.73 -6.58 7.80
N ASP A 28 5.51 -6.56 9.12
CA ASP A 28 4.26 -6.09 9.72
C ASP A 28 3.98 -4.64 9.36
N LEU A 29 5.00 -3.77 9.40
CA LEU A 29 4.87 -2.36 9.07
C LEU A 29 4.43 -2.16 7.61
N TYR A 30 5.09 -2.84 6.67
CA TYR A 30 4.76 -2.76 5.25
C TYR A 30 3.37 -3.34 4.95
N ALA A 31 3.02 -4.48 5.57
CA ALA A 31 1.71 -5.09 5.44
C ALA A 31 0.60 -4.17 5.98
N ALA A 32 0.81 -3.58 7.16
CA ALA A 32 -0.13 -2.62 7.75
C ALA A 32 -0.32 -1.38 6.86
N GLY A 33 0.77 -0.87 6.27
CA GLY A 33 0.70 0.24 5.32
C GLY A 33 -0.12 -0.10 4.06
N ALA A 34 0.12 -1.27 3.46
CA ALA A 34 -0.66 -1.74 2.32
C ALA A 34 -2.15 -1.92 2.67
N PHE A 35 -2.43 -2.49 3.85
CA PHE A 35 -3.78 -2.65 4.36
C PHE A 35 -4.48 -1.30 4.53
N ALA A 36 -3.85 -0.33 5.19
CA ALA A 36 -4.41 0.99 5.40
C ALA A 36 -4.76 1.70 4.08
N ILE A 37 -3.91 1.59 3.06
CA ILE A 37 -4.19 2.13 1.73
C ILE A 37 -5.41 1.46 1.11
N ASN A 38 -5.50 0.13 1.17
CA ASN A 38 -6.64 -0.60 0.63
C ASN A 38 -7.94 -0.25 1.38
N SER A 39 -7.89 -0.10 2.71
CA SER A 39 -9.04 0.37 3.51
C SER A 39 -9.49 1.77 3.10
N ALA A 40 -8.54 2.69 2.86
CA ALA A 40 -8.85 4.04 2.38
C ALA A 40 -9.49 4.01 0.98
N LEU A 41 -9.00 3.18 0.07
CA LEU A 41 -9.60 2.99 -1.26
C LEU A 41 -11.03 2.46 -1.18
N THR A 42 -11.29 1.48 -0.31
CA THR A 42 -12.65 0.98 -0.05
C THR A 42 -13.55 2.08 0.50
N LEU A 43 -13.07 2.87 1.47
CA LEU A 43 -13.83 3.99 2.03
C LEU A 43 -14.17 5.02 0.95
N ILE A 44 -13.21 5.41 0.11
CA ILE A 44 -13.44 6.33 -1.00
C ILE A 44 -14.51 5.79 -1.95
N GLY A 45 -14.46 4.49 -2.28
CA GLY A 45 -15.49 3.84 -3.10
C GLY A 45 -16.89 3.91 -2.49
N ASN A 46 -17.00 3.65 -1.18
CA ASN A 46 -18.26 3.74 -0.46
C ASN A 46 -18.80 5.18 -0.42
N LEU A 47 -17.95 6.16 -0.09
CA LEU A 47 -18.35 7.58 -0.06
C LEU A 47 -18.75 8.10 -1.44
N ALA A 48 -18.06 7.68 -2.50
CA ALA A 48 -18.42 8.05 -3.86
C ALA A 48 -19.79 7.48 -4.26
N LEU A 49 -20.15 6.28 -3.80
CA LEU A 49 -21.47 5.70 -4.00
C LEU A 49 -22.54 6.45 -3.20
N ASP A 50 -22.28 6.74 -1.93
CA ASP A 50 -23.20 7.50 -1.07
C ASP A 50 -23.48 8.89 -1.65
N ALA A 51 -22.46 9.56 -2.19
CA ALA A 51 -22.59 10.87 -2.82
C ALA A 51 -23.56 10.89 -4.01
N THR A 52 -23.70 9.79 -4.76
CA THR A 52 -24.67 9.71 -5.88
C THR A 52 -26.14 9.75 -5.43
N ASN A 53 -26.39 9.46 -4.16
CA ASN A 53 -27.74 9.49 -3.57
C ASN A 53 -27.99 10.77 -2.75
N SER A 54 -27.03 11.69 -2.68
CA SER A 54 -27.13 12.91 -1.89
C SER A 54 -27.82 14.03 -2.66
N GLU A 55 -28.90 14.57 -2.09
CA GLU A 55 -29.62 15.72 -2.66
C GLU A 55 -28.84 17.05 -2.52
N ASP A 56 -27.92 17.12 -1.56
CA ASP A 56 -27.13 18.33 -1.23
C ASP A 56 -25.74 18.36 -1.91
N TYR A 57 -25.41 17.37 -2.74
CA TYR A 57 -24.10 17.28 -3.37
C TYR A 57 -24.05 18.06 -4.69
N ALA A 58 -23.59 19.30 -4.62
CA ALA A 58 -23.56 20.22 -5.76
C ALA A 58 -22.51 19.85 -6.82
N ASP A 59 -22.78 20.18 -8.09
CA ASP A 59 -21.91 19.85 -9.23
C ASP A 59 -20.46 20.37 -9.09
N GLU A 60 -20.26 21.53 -8.46
CA GLU A 60 -18.93 22.12 -8.25
C GLU A 60 -18.10 21.34 -7.23
N ASP A 61 -18.72 20.92 -6.12
CA ASP A 61 -18.10 20.05 -5.13
C ASP A 61 -17.82 18.66 -5.72
N ALA A 62 -18.75 18.13 -6.51
CA ALA A 62 -18.58 16.86 -7.21
C ALA A 62 -17.35 16.87 -8.12
N ARG A 63 -17.16 17.94 -8.89
CA ARG A 63 -15.99 18.06 -9.78
C ARG A 63 -14.68 18.13 -9.01
N ARG A 64 -14.62 18.91 -7.92
CA ARG A 64 -13.41 19.03 -7.08
C ARG A 64 -13.04 17.68 -6.47
N ASP A 65 -14.02 16.99 -5.90
CA ASP A 65 -13.78 15.76 -5.15
C ASP A 65 -13.44 14.60 -6.11
N LEU A 66 -14.06 14.55 -7.31
CA LEU A 66 -13.68 13.60 -8.35
C LEU A 66 -12.22 13.77 -8.82
N ILE A 67 -11.69 15.00 -8.87
CA ILE A 67 -10.27 15.23 -9.18
C ILE A 67 -9.40 14.57 -8.09
N LEU A 68 -9.71 14.77 -6.81
CA LEU A 68 -8.97 14.18 -5.70
C LEU A 68 -9.05 12.64 -5.71
N VAL A 69 -10.25 12.09 -5.95
CA VAL A 69 -10.45 10.63 -6.11
C VAL A 69 -9.62 10.10 -7.28
N SER A 70 -9.55 10.82 -8.40
CA SER A 70 -8.74 10.39 -9.56
C SER A 70 -7.25 10.30 -9.20
N HIS A 71 -6.72 11.23 -8.41
CA HIS A 71 -5.35 11.18 -7.92
C HIS A 71 -5.12 9.99 -6.99
N ALA A 72 -6.05 9.74 -6.07
CA ALA A 72 -5.99 8.59 -5.17
C ALA A 72 -5.96 7.27 -5.96
N LEU A 73 -6.92 7.06 -6.87
CA LEU A 73 -7.03 5.84 -7.68
C LEU A 73 -5.82 5.62 -8.62
N ARG A 74 -5.20 6.70 -9.10
CA ARG A 74 -4.01 6.61 -9.98
C ARG A 74 -2.75 6.16 -9.24
N HIS A 75 -2.62 6.47 -7.94
CA HIS A 75 -1.36 6.30 -7.21
C HIS A 75 -1.43 5.28 -6.09
N LEU A 76 -2.48 5.32 -5.27
CA LEU A 76 -2.60 4.49 -4.07
C LEU A 76 -2.52 2.98 -4.36
N PRO A 77 -3.16 2.41 -5.40
CA PRO A 77 -3.03 0.98 -5.68
C PRO A 77 -1.59 0.54 -5.94
N ARG A 78 -0.81 1.36 -6.67
CA ARG A 78 0.59 1.09 -6.98
C ARG A 78 1.49 1.24 -5.76
N MET A 79 1.15 2.18 -4.86
CA MET A 79 1.82 2.31 -3.56
C MET A 79 1.54 1.10 -2.67
N ALA A 80 0.28 0.69 -2.53
CA ALA A 80 -0.10 -0.51 -1.77
C ALA A 80 0.66 -1.74 -2.26
N GLN A 81 0.72 -1.94 -3.59
CA GLN A 81 1.47 -3.06 -4.18
C GLN A 81 2.97 -3.03 -3.84
N ALA A 82 3.60 -1.85 -3.81
CA ALA A 82 5.02 -1.74 -3.45
C ALA A 82 5.25 -2.07 -1.97
N LEU A 83 4.32 -1.67 -1.10
CA LEU A 83 4.37 -2.01 0.32
C LEU A 83 4.16 -3.52 0.52
N SER A 84 3.16 -4.12 -0.12
CA SER A 84 2.95 -5.58 -0.06
C SER A 84 4.19 -6.36 -0.50
N GLN A 85 4.81 -5.97 -1.61
CA GLN A 85 6.06 -6.62 -2.05
C GLN A 85 7.21 -6.44 -1.05
N SER A 86 7.29 -5.28 -0.38
CA SER A 86 8.33 -5.03 0.61
C SER A 86 8.14 -5.92 1.85
N SER A 87 6.90 -6.13 2.28
CA SER A 87 6.54 -7.11 3.32
C SER A 87 6.92 -8.53 2.91
N GLU A 88 6.47 -8.98 1.73
CA GLU A 88 6.80 -10.31 1.19
C GLU A 88 8.32 -10.54 1.08
N SER A 89 9.07 -9.49 0.74
CA SER A 89 10.54 -9.56 0.64
C SER A 89 11.19 -9.74 2.01
N ALA A 90 10.69 -9.06 3.05
CA ALA A 90 11.19 -9.23 4.42
C ALA A 90 10.87 -10.64 4.94
N ASP A 91 9.64 -11.13 4.73
CA ASP A 91 9.23 -12.48 5.10
C ASP A 91 10.05 -13.55 4.37
N HIS A 92 10.30 -13.36 3.08
CA HIS A 92 11.11 -14.29 2.30
C HIS A 92 12.54 -14.43 2.86
N VAL A 93 13.17 -13.31 3.24
CA VAL A 93 14.51 -13.34 3.85
C VAL A 93 14.48 -14.06 5.20
N ARG A 94 13.46 -13.82 6.02
CA ARG A 94 13.27 -14.48 7.31
C ARG A 94 13.08 -16.00 7.15
N ALA A 95 12.13 -16.42 6.31
CA ALA A 95 11.88 -17.84 6.03
C ALA A 95 13.11 -18.56 5.49
N LYS A 96 13.90 -17.90 4.63
CA LYS A 96 15.17 -18.46 4.13
C LYS A 96 16.19 -18.68 5.25
N ARG A 97 16.24 -17.81 6.26
CA ARG A 97 17.14 -17.98 7.40
C ARG A 97 16.72 -19.12 8.30
N ASP A 98 15.43 -19.24 8.56
CA ASP A 98 14.89 -20.31 9.40
C ASP A 98 15.16 -21.68 8.76
N ASN A 99 14.90 -21.83 7.45
CA ASN A 99 15.24 -23.04 6.70
C ASN A 99 16.74 -23.38 6.74
N ASN A 100 17.62 -22.37 6.72
CA ASN A 100 19.07 -22.59 6.80
C ASN A 100 19.56 -22.96 8.21
N ARG A 101 18.77 -22.70 9.26
CA ARG A 101 19.09 -23.12 10.64
C ARG A 101 18.70 -24.56 10.92
N GLU A 102 17.70 -25.06 10.18
CA GLU A 102 17.19 -26.44 10.30
C GLU A 102 17.97 -27.45 9.44
N ALA A 103 18.86 -27.00 8.56
CA ALA A 103 19.70 -27.81 7.67
C ALA A 103 21.10 -28.07 8.26
#